data_AF-A0A5A7V7N1-F1
#
_entry.id   AF-A0A5A7V7N1-F1
#
_cell.length_a   1.000
_cell.length_b   1.000
_cell.length_c   1.000
_cell.angle_alpha   90.00
_cell.angle_beta   90.00
_cell.angle_gamma   90.00
#
_symmetry.space_group_name_H-M   'P 1'
#
loop_
_entity.id
_entity.type
_entity.pdbx_description
1 polymer ?
#
loop_
_entity_poly.entity_id
_entity_poly.type
_entity_poly.pdbx_seq_one_letter_code
_entity_poly.pdbx_strand_id
1 'polypeptide(L)'
;MTFYPFIRRAISSKFFSVHKSHLLRSPSTFHHALTRINHSPSSSYSSLPSYMRAAVFSEPNKPLTIQEFHMPRPKAGEVLIKIKACGVCHSDLHVIKGEIPFPSPCVVGHEITGEVVEHGPLTDRKTIERLPIGAHVVGAFIMPCGNCSYCSKGHDDLCEDFFAFNRAKGTLYDGETRLFLHRDGKPIYMYSMGGLAEYCVTPAHGVSILPKSLPYTESAILGCAVFTAYGAMAHAAEVCPGDSIAIIGIGGVGSR
;
A
#
# COMPACT_ATOMS: atom_id res chain seq x y z
N MET A 1 -27.96 20.69 -6.33
CA MET A 1 -27.87 22.16 -6.51
C MET A 1 -26.77 22.62 -5.56
N THR A 2 -25.63 23.18 -5.94
CA THR A 2 -25.18 23.73 -7.23
C THR A 2 -23.65 23.81 -7.20
N PHE A 3 -23.09 23.83 -8.42
CA PHE A 3 -21.70 23.82 -8.85
C PHE A 3 -20.79 24.98 -8.34
N TYR A 4 -19.48 24.69 -8.27
CA TYR A 4 -18.31 25.60 -8.43
C TYR A 4 -18.48 26.54 -9.65
N PRO A 5 -17.82 27.73 -9.78
CA PRO A 5 -16.36 27.77 -10.00
C PRO A 5 -15.60 29.07 -9.64
N PHE A 6 -14.26 28.97 -9.54
CA PHE A 6 -13.37 30.12 -9.70
C PHE A 6 -12.20 29.73 -10.61
N ILE A 7 -12.12 30.37 -11.78
CA ILE A 7 -10.96 30.40 -12.68
C ILE A 7 -10.73 31.87 -13.03
N ARG A 8 -9.47 32.34 -12.96
CA ARG A 8 -8.75 33.08 -14.03
C ARG A 8 -7.54 33.83 -13.46
N ARG A 9 -6.36 33.52 -13.99
CA ARG A 9 -5.47 34.50 -14.65
C ARG A 9 -4.28 33.77 -15.29
N ALA A 10 -4.20 33.83 -16.62
CA ALA A 10 -2.98 33.64 -17.40
C ALA A 10 -3.00 34.68 -18.53
N ILE A 11 -1.91 35.43 -18.66
CA ILE A 11 -1.68 36.48 -19.66
C ILE A 11 -0.40 36.06 -20.42
N SER A 12 -0.51 36.03 -21.77
CA SER A 12 0.45 36.48 -22.80
C SER A 12 1.92 35.98 -22.75
N SER A 13 2.66 35.66 -23.81
CA SER A 13 2.55 35.92 -25.25
C SER A 13 3.64 35.15 -26.01
N LYS A 14 3.32 34.82 -27.27
CA LYS A 14 4.12 34.89 -28.52
C LYS A 14 5.38 34.03 -28.71
N PHE A 15 5.20 33.14 -29.69
CA PHE A 15 6.13 32.58 -30.66
C PHE A 15 7.23 33.52 -31.18
N PHE A 16 8.43 32.96 -31.38
CA PHE A 16 9.29 33.25 -32.53
C PHE A 16 10.02 31.96 -32.96
N SER A 17 10.03 31.71 -34.27
CA SER A 17 10.72 30.60 -34.95
C SER A 17 11.88 31.17 -35.76
N VAL A 18 13.05 30.52 -35.75
CA VAL A 18 14.08 30.67 -36.78
C VAL A 18 14.81 29.32 -37.00
N HIS A 19 14.87 28.89 -38.26
CA HIS A 19 15.64 27.77 -38.80
C HIS A 19 17.03 28.20 -39.29
N LYS A 20 18.04 27.32 -39.16
CA LYS A 20 19.11 26.93 -40.14
C LYS A 20 20.27 26.24 -39.37
N SER A 21 20.54 24.94 -39.53
CA SER A 21 21.24 24.20 -40.61
C SER A 21 22.78 24.13 -40.48
N HIS A 22 23.27 22.91 -40.25
CA HIS A 22 24.57 22.28 -40.58
C HIS A 22 25.90 22.95 -40.19
N LEU A 23 26.76 22.19 -39.47
CA LEU A 23 28.00 21.63 -40.03
C LEU A 23 28.73 20.71 -39.02
N LEU A 24 29.41 19.71 -39.60
CA LEU A 24 30.08 18.57 -38.98
C LEU A 24 31.38 18.95 -38.26
N ARG A 25 31.75 18.19 -37.20
CA ARG A 25 33.09 17.64 -36.96
C ARG A 25 33.12 16.76 -35.69
N SER A 26 33.67 15.56 -35.83
CA SER A 26 34.27 14.73 -34.76
C SER A 26 35.71 14.40 -35.21
N PRO A 27 36.55 13.67 -34.46
CA PRO A 27 36.46 13.28 -33.04
C PRO A 27 37.77 13.59 -32.27
N SER A 28 37.74 13.58 -30.94
CA SER A 28 38.95 13.35 -30.14
C SER A 28 38.69 12.24 -29.11
N THR A 29 39.55 11.25 -29.19
CA THR A 29 39.59 10.00 -28.42
C THR A 29 40.00 10.25 -26.98
N PHE A 30 39.16 9.86 -26.03
CA PHE A 30 39.56 9.62 -24.64
C PHE A 30 39.38 8.13 -24.32
N HIS A 31 40.51 7.45 -24.13
CA HIS A 31 40.57 6.11 -23.55
C HIS A 31 40.33 6.21 -22.04
N HIS A 32 39.19 5.71 -21.56
CA HIS A 32 39.01 5.38 -20.14
C HIS A 32 39.03 3.86 -19.98
N ALA A 33 40.00 3.39 -19.20
CA ALA A 33 40.16 2.01 -18.81
C ALA A 33 38.93 1.53 -18.02
N LEU A 34 38.26 0.49 -18.53
CA LEU A 34 37.18 -0.21 -17.84
C LEU A 34 37.80 -1.24 -16.89
N THR A 35 37.93 -0.89 -15.61
CA THR A 35 38.19 -1.85 -14.54
C THR A 35 36.92 -2.67 -14.32
N ARG A 36 36.89 -3.93 -14.77
CA ARG A 36 35.80 -4.87 -14.46
C ARG A 36 35.83 -5.21 -12.97
N ILE A 37 34.90 -4.65 -12.21
CA ILE A 37 34.59 -5.15 -10.87
C ILE A 37 33.63 -6.33 -11.06
N ASN A 38 34.14 -7.55 -10.93
CA ASN A 38 33.32 -8.75 -10.83
C ASN A 38 32.66 -8.77 -9.44
N HIS A 39 31.42 -8.32 -9.34
CA HIS A 39 30.55 -8.69 -8.23
C HIS A 39 29.81 -9.97 -8.59
N SER A 40 30.25 -11.09 -8.01
CA SER A 40 29.49 -12.32 -7.93
C SER A 40 28.42 -12.18 -6.84
N PRO A 41 27.10 -12.24 -7.16
CA PRO A 41 26.08 -12.17 -6.14
C PRO A 41 25.90 -13.56 -5.50
N SER A 42 26.52 -13.76 -4.34
CA SER A 42 26.09 -14.79 -3.40
C SER A 42 24.85 -14.27 -2.67
N SER A 43 23.66 -14.51 -3.23
CA SER A 43 22.41 -14.34 -2.49
C SER A 43 21.53 -15.55 -2.73
N SER A 44 21.35 -16.34 -1.69
CA SER A 44 20.32 -17.39 -1.62
C SER A 44 18.94 -16.74 -1.54
N TYR A 45 18.48 -16.13 -2.64
CA TYR A 45 17.07 -15.83 -2.79
C TYR A 45 16.34 -17.17 -2.96
N SER A 46 15.63 -17.62 -1.93
CA SER A 46 14.62 -18.66 -2.16
C SER A 46 13.66 -18.09 -3.19
N SER A 47 13.57 -18.71 -4.37
CA SER A 47 12.62 -18.31 -5.39
C SER A 47 11.22 -18.25 -4.78
N LEU A 48 10.52 -17.13 -4.94
CA LEU A 48 9.11 -17.01 -4.53
C LEU A 48 8.29 -18.16 -5.15
N PRO A 49 7.28 -18.69 -4.44
CA PRO A 49 6.43 -19.71 -5.03
C PRO A 49 5.66 -19.17 -6.23
N SER A 50 5.26 -20.05 -7.15
CA SER A 50 4.50 -19.64 -8.35
C SER A 50 3.09 -19.14 -8.03
N TYR A 51 2.54 -19.58 -6.90
CA TYR A 51 1.17 -19.32 -6.46
C TYR A 51 1.12 -19.05 -4.96
N MET A 52 0.02 -18.48 -4.50
CA MET A 52 -0.31 -18.29 -3.10
C MET A 52 -1.78 -18.58 -2.85
N ARG A 53 -2.16 -18.74 -1.59
CA ARG A 53 -3.56 -18.87 -1.16
C ARG A 53 -4.07 -17.58 -0.52
N ALA A 54 -5.36 -17.30 -0.70
CA ALA A 54 -6.07 -16.25 0.01
C ALA A 54 -7.53 -16.63 0.29
N ALA A 55 -8.09 -16.05 1.34
CA ALA A 55 -9.51 -16.18 1.69
C ALA A 55 -10.34 -15.14 0.92
N VAL A 56 -11.25 -15.62 0.08
CA VAL A 56 -12.07 -14.79 -0.80
C VAL A 56 -13.48 -14.65 -0.24
N PHE A 57 -13.91 -13.41 -0.12
CA PHE A 57 -15.30 -13.02 0.09
C PHE A 57 -15.99 -12.87 -1.26
N SER A 58 -17.07 -13.62 -1.47
CA SER A 58 -17.86 -13.57 -2.71
C SER A 58 -19.11 -12.71 -2.54
N GLU A 59 -19.94 -13.04 -1.55
CA GLU A 59 -21.21 -12.39 -1.26
C GLU A 59 -21.60 -12.59 0.22
N PRO A 60 -22.46 -11.72 0.78
CA PRO A 60 -22.92 -11.85 2.16
C PRO A 60 -23.59 -13.19 2.47
N ASN A 61 -23.52 -13.62 3.73
CA ASN A 61 -24.07 -14.90 4.23
C ASN A 61 -23.45 -16.17 3.64
N LYS A 62 -22.32 -16.06 2.93
CA LYS A 62 -21.49 -17.20 2.52
C LYS A 62 -20.17 -17.19 3.31
N PRO A 63 -19.62 -18.37 3.64
CA PRO A 63 -18.30 -18.43 4.25
C PRO A 63 -17.23 -17.95 3.25
N LEU A 64 -16.12 -17.43 3.79
CA LEU A 64 -14.92 -17.18 2.99
C LEU A 64 -14.42 -18.51 2.41
N THR A 65 -13.97 -18.48 1.16
CA THR A 65 -13.38 -19.66 0.50
C THR A 65 -11.89 -19.45 0.27
N ILE A 66 -11.08 -20.47 0.57
CA ILE A 66 -9.66 -20.43 0.23
C ILE A 66 -9.53 -20.71 -1.27
N GLN A 67 -8.92 -19.78 -2.00
CA GLN A 67 -8.62 -19.91 -3.42
C GLN A 67 -7.13 -19.68 -3.67
N GLU A 68 -6.64 -20.26 -4.77
CA GLU A 68 -5.26 -20.08 -5.24
C GLU A 68 -5.16 -18.93 -6.23
N PHE A 69 -4.09 -18.17 -6.10
CA PHE A 69 -3.77 -16.98 -6.88
C PHE A 69 -2.39 -17.12 -7.50
N HIS A 70 -2.20 -16.53 -8.67
CA HIS A 70 -0.85 -16.24 -9.14
C HIS A 70 -0.10 -15.39 -8.12
N MET A 71 1.20 -15.62 -7.95
CA MET A 71 2.03 -14.79 -7.08
C MET A 71 1.92 -13.32 -7.50
N PRO A 72 1.40 -12.42 -6.63
CA PRO A 72 1.18 -11.03 -7.00
C PRO A 72 2.52 -10.33 -7.24
N ARG A 73 2.55 -9.46 -8.24
CA ARG A 73 3.78 -8.76 -8.66
C ARG A 73 3.67 -7.26 -8.35
N PRO A 74 4.56 -6.69 -7.53
CA PRO A 74 4.54 -5.26 -7.26
C PRO A 74 4.93 -4.47 -8.50
N LYS A 75 4.23 -3.36 -8.76
CA LYS A 75 4.60 -2.34 -9.74
C LYS A 75 5.42 -1.22 -9.08
N ALA A 76 5.85 -0.25 -9.87
CA ALA A 76 6.66 0.86 -9.38
C ALA A 76 6.03 1.57 -8.18
N GLY A 77 6.82 1.76 -7.11
CA GLY A 77 6.36 2.35 -5.85
C GLY A 77 5.61 1.38 -4.92
N GLU A 78 5.48 0.10 -5.29
CA GLU A 78 4.83 -0.94 -4.50
C GLU A 78 5.86 -1.92 -3.91
N VAL A 79 5.46 -2.61 -2.86
CA VAL A 79 6.22 -3.70 -2.25
C VAL A 79 5.37 -4.94 -2.14
N LEU A 80 6.01 -6.10 -2.32
CA LEU A 80 5.44 -7.40 -2.00
C LEU A 80 5.82 -7.79 -0.58
N ILE A 81 4.83 -8.16 0.22
CA ILE A 81 5.00 -8.56 1.60
C ILE A 81 4.55 -10.01 1.75
N LYS A 82 5.39 -10.82 2.38
CA LYS A 82 5.01 -12.12 2.91
C LYS A 82 4.30 -11.90 4.25
N ILE A 83 3.00 -12.17 4.28
CA ILE A 83 2.18 -11.95 5.46
C ILE A 83 2.53 -13.01 6.51
N LYS A 84 2.72 -12.56 7.75
CA LYS A 84 3.00 -13.41 8.91
C LYS A 84 1.82 -13.47 9.87
N ALA A 85 1.08 -12.37 9.98
CA ALA A 85 -0.17 -12.29 10.70
C ALA A 85 -1.10 -11.26 10.06
N CYS A 86 -2.40 -11.51 10.15
CA CYS A 86 -3.44 -10.54 9.86
C CYS A 86 -4.43 -10.52 11.03
N GLY A 87 -4.71 -9.35 11.58
CA GLY A 87 -5.79 -9.14 12.53
C GLY A 87 -7.17 -9.30 11.87
N VAL A 88 -8.18 -9.60 12.68
CA VAL A 88 -9.58 -9.67 12.26
C VAL A 88 -10.31 -8.50 12.89
N CYS A 89 -10.55 -7.47 12.08
CA CYS A 89 -11.19 -6.24 12.55
C CYS A 89 -12.70 -6.26 12.25
N HIS A 90 -13.48 -5.58 13.08
CA HIS A 90 -14.93 -5.46 12.88
C HIS A 90 -15.27 -4.80 11.54
N SER A 91 -14.39 -3.95 11.01
CA SER A 91 -14.55 -3.35 9.68
C SER A 91 -14.48 -4.37 8.55
N ASP A 92 -13.72 -5.46 8.67
CA ASP A 92 -13.76 -6.56 7.69
C ASP A 92 -15.12 -7.27 7.77
N LEU A 93 -15.64 -7.48 8.98
CA LEU A 93 -16.93 -8.11 9.21
C LEU A 93 -18.09 -7.29 8.62
N HIS A 94 -18.05 -5.96 8.72
CA HIS A 94 -19.05 -5.08 8.09
C HIS A 94 -19.10 -5.27 6.56
N VAL A 95 -17.95 -5.49 5.91
CA VAL A 95 -17.91 -5.82 4.47
C VAL A 95 -18.47 -7.22 4.22
N ILE A 96 -18.06 -8.22 5.00
CA ILE A 96 -18.53 -9.61 4.85
C ILE A 96 -20.06 -9.70 5.03
N LYS A 97 -20.63 -8.90 5.93
CA LYS A 97 -22.08 -8.84 6.15
C LYS A 97 -22.83 -8.00 5.10
N GLY A 98 -22.12 -7.27 4.24
CA GLY A 98 -22.71 -6.34 3.26
C GLY A 98 -23.24 -5.04 3.88
N GLU A 99 -22.86 -4.72 5.11
CA GLU A 99 -23.23 -3.48 5.81
C GLU A 99 -22.42 -2.28 5.27
N ILE A 100 -21.21 -2.54 4.79
CA ILE A 100 -20.40 -1.59 4.03
C ILE A 100 -20.31 -2.09 2.58
N PRO A 101 -20.86 -1.34 1.60
CA PRO A 101 -20.71 -1.68 0.19
C PRO A 101 -19.23 -1.69 -0.21
N PHE A 102 -18.80 -2.77 -0.84
CA PHE A 102 -17.46 -2.90 -1.40
C PHE A 102 -17.51 -3.82 -2.63
N PRO A 103 -16.66 -3.60 -3.66
CA PRO A 103 -16.60 -4.50 -4.82
C PRO A 103 -16.30 -5.93 -4.41
N SER A 104 -17.12 -6.88 -4.85
CA SER A 104 -16.92 -8.32 -4.65
C SER A 104 -16.90 -9.06 -6.00
N PRO A 105 -16.21 -10.21 -6.12
CA PRO A 105 -15.46 -10.90 -5.08
C PRO A 105 -14.17 -10.15 -4.69
N CYS A 106 -13.79 -10.21 -3.41
CA CYS A 106 -12.59 -9.56 -2.89
C CYS A 106 -11.85 -10.43 -1.86
N VAL A 107 -10.58 -10.12 -1.63
CA VAL A 107 -9.86 -10.57 -0.43
C VAL A 107 -9.92 -9.45 0.61
N VAL A 108 -10.39 -9.79 1.81
CA VAL A 108 -10.49 -8.88 2.97
C VAL A 108 -9.25 -8.96 3.86
N GLY A 109 -9.22 -8.17 4.94
CA GLY A 109 -8.09 -8.08 5.87
C GLY A 109 -7.25 -6.83 5.62
N HIS A 110 -7.07 -6.03 6.66
CA HIS A 110 -6.37 -4.75 6.58
C HIS A 110 -5.42 -4.47 7.76
N GLU A 111 -5.25 -5.45 8.63
CA GLU A 111 -4.38 -5.39 9.81
C GLU A 111 -3.20 -6.34 9.63
N ILE A 112 -2.26 -6.05 8.73
CA ILE A 112 -1.17 -6.99 8.40
C ILE A 112 0.15 -6.66 9.09
N THR A 113 0.89 -7.71 9.41
CA THR A 113 2.33 -7.66 9.60
C THR A 113 3.02 -8.74 8.77
N GLY A 114 4.27 -8.49 8.39
CA GLY A 114 4.99 -9.40 7.51
C GLY A 114 6.44 -9.03 7.25
N GLU A 115 6.98 -9.61 6.18
CA GLU A 115 8.34 -9.36 5.70
C GLU A 115 8.30 -8.82 4.27
N VAL A 116 9.06 -7.77 3.96
CA VAL A 116 9.26 -7.31 2.58
C VAL A 116 10.05 -8.37 1.83
N VAL A 117 9.52 -8.87 0.71
CA VAL A 117 10.18 -9.93 -0.09
C VAL A 117 10.54 -9.51 -1.51
N GLU A 118 9.89 -8.48 -2.05
CA GLU A 118 10.19 -7.94 -3.39
C GLU A 118 9.80 -6.45 -3.44
N HIS A 119 10.61 -5.64 -4.12
CA HIS A 119 10.26 -4.27 -4.50
C HIS A 119 9.76 -4.23 -5.94
N GLY A 120 8.83 -3.34 -6.21
CA GLY A 120 8.43 -3.07 -7.58
C GLY A 120 9.59 -2.55 -8.45
N PRO A 121 9.53 -2.72 -9.78
CA PRO A 121 10.50 -2.14 -10.69
C PRO A 121 10.63 -0.63 -10.49
N LEU A 122 11.84 -0.10 -10.64
CA LEU A 122 12.12 1.35 -10.51
C LEU A 122 11.79 1.94 -9.12
N THR A 123 11.71 1.11 -8.07
CA THR A 123 11.61 1.61 -6.70
C THR A 123 12.85 2.46 -6.37
N ASP A 124 12.63 3.63 -5.81
CA ASP A 124 13.70 4.59 -5.53
C ASP A 124 14.58 4.13 -4.35
N ARG A 125 15.81 4.64 -4.30
CA ARG A 125 16.79 4.25 -3.29
C ARG A 125 16.32 4.53 -1.86
N LYS A 126 15.60 5.63 -1.60
CA LYS A 126 15.14 5.95 -0.24
C LYS A 126 14.11 4.94 0.24
N THR A 127 13.23 4.50 -0.65
CA THR A 127 12.27 3.43 -0.34
C THR A 127 12.98 2.11 -0.06
N ILE A 128 14.00 1.73 -0.85
CA ILE A 128 14.79 0.52 -0.61
C ILE A 128 15.55 0.59 0.73
N GLU A 129 16.15 1.73 1.06
CA GLU A 129 16.86 1.94 2.34
C GLU A 129 15.89 1.92 3.54
N ARG A 130 14.69 2.48 3.38
CA ARG A 130 13.65 2.48 4.43
C ARG A 130 13.02 1.11 4.63
N LEU A 131 12.89 0.31 3.57
CA LEU A 131 12.20 -0.98 3.55
C LEU A 131 13.07 -2.05 2.86
N PRO A 132 14.23 -2.43 3.40
CA PRO A 132 15.08 -3.43 2.77
C PRO A 132 14.37 -4.79 2.70
N ILE A 133 14.75 -5.64 1.73
CA ILE A 133 14.24 -7.02 1.67
C ILE A 133 14.57 -7.75 2.98
N GLY A 134 13.60 -8.47 3.52
CA GLY A 134 13.65 -9.11 4.83
C GLY A 134 13.28 -8.19 6.00
N ALA A 135 12.97 -6.91 5.75
CA ALA A 135 12.47 -6.01 6.78
C ALA A 135 11.13 -6.50 7.32
N HIS A 136 11.00 -6.53 8.65
CA HIS A 136 9.72 -6.74 9.31
C HIS A 136 8.91 -5.45 9.17
N VAL A 137 7.64 -5.59 8.80
CA VAL A 137 6.77 -4.44 8.54
C VAL A 137 5.38 -4.63 9.13
N VAL A 138 4.73 -3.50 9.38
CA VAL A 138 3.31 -3.37 9.67
C VAL A 138 2.68 -2.47 8.60
N GLY A 139 1.51 -2.85 8.11
CA GLY A 139 0.77 -2.06 7.12
C GLY A 139 -0.29 -1.17 7.78
N ALA A 140 -0.39 0.09 7.35
CA ALA A 140 -1.48 0.98 7.73
C ALA A 140 -2.65 0.78 6.76
N PHE A 141 -3.87 0.55 7.29
CA PHE A 141 -5.02 0.20 6.45
C PHE A 141 -5.37 1.24 5.36
N ILE A 142 -5.06 2.51 5.60
CA ILE A 142 -5.28 3.65 4.68
C ILE A 142 -4.27 3.66 3.52
N MET A 143 -3.19 2.87 3.62
CA MET A 143 -2.16 2.68 2.58
C MET A 143 -1.68 3.98 1.89
N PRO A 144 -1.43 5.09 2.60
CA PRO A 144 -1.31 6.42 1.99
C PRO A 144 -0.35 6.49 0.80
N CYS A 145 -0.71 7.28 -0.22
CA CYS A 145 0.07 7.38 -1.47
C CYS A 145 1.35 8.21 -1.33
N GLY A 146 1.47 9.01 -0.27
CA GLY A 146 2.65 9.81 0.02
C GLY A 146 2.85 11.05 -0.86
N ASN A 147 1.96 11.31 -1.83
CA ASN A 147 2.15 12.39 -2.81
C ASN A 147 0.93 13.31 -3.06
N CYS A 148 -0.29 12.89 -2.72
CA CYS A 148 -1.47 13.74 -2.89
C CYS A 148 -1.44 14.96 -1.95
N SER A 149 -2.31 15.95 -2.18
CA SER A 149 -2.33 17.21 -1.41
C SER A 149 -2.40 16.99 0.09
N TYR A 150 -3.20 16.03 0.55
CA TYR A 150 -3.32 15.67 1.97
C TYR A 150 -2.09 14.95 2.50
N CYS A 151 -1.60 13.92 1.80
CA CYS A 151 -0.37 13.21 2.18
C CYS A 151 0.83 14.16 2.30
N SER A 152 0.99 15.09 1.35
CA SER A 152 2.10 16.06 1.34
C SER A 152 2.09 17.03 2.54
N LYS A 153 0.94 17.20 3.20
CA LYS A 153 0.74 18.04 4.39
C LYS A 153 0.75 17.25 5.70
N GLY A 154 0.96 15.93 5.64
CA GLY A 154 0.90 15.06 6.82
C GLY A 154 -0.51 14.66 7.25
N HIS A 155 -1.51 14.82 6.38
CA HIS A 155 -2.89 14.35 6.58
C HIS A 155 -3.11 13.06 5.76
N ASP A 156 -2.27 12.07 6.01
CA ASP A 156 -2.28 10.81 5.28
C ASP A 156 -3.55 9.96 5.53
N ASP A 157 -4.26 10.22 6.63
CA ASP A 157 -5.59 9.72 6.94
C ASP A 157 -6.68 10.17 5.93
N LEU A 158 -6.43 11.25 5.20
CA LEU A 158 -7.29 11.82 4.16
C LEU A 158 -6.75 11.55 2.74
N CYS A 159 -5.98 10.48 2.55
CA CYS A 159 -5.36 10.16 1.27
C CYS A 159 -6.38 10.02 0.12
N GLU A 160 -6.36 10.96 -0.82
CA GLU A 160 -7.21 10.98 -2.02
C GLU A 160 -7.16 9.67 -2.82
N ASP A 161 -5.96 9.15 -3.13
CA ASP A 161 -5.82 7.94 -3.96
C ASP A 161 -6.36 6.69 -3.27
N PHE A 162 -6.14 6.54 -1.97
CA PHE A 162 -6.76 5.47 -1.19
C PHE A 162 -8.28 5.48 -1.33
N PHE A 163 -8.90 6.63 -1.11
CA PHE A 163 -10.36 6.73 -1.19
C PHE A 163 -10.89 6.57 -2.62
N ALA A 164 -10.20 7.12 -3.63
CA ALA A 164 -10.64 7.10 -5.02
C ALA A 164 -10.46 5.74 -5.72
N PHE A 165 -9.47 4.95 -5.29
CA PHE A 165 -9.14 3.65 -5.90
C PHE A 165 -9.42 2.50 -4.97
N ASN A 166 -8.69 2.37 -3.87
CA ASN A 166 -8.80 1.17 -3.05
C ASN A 166 -10.14 1.09 -2.33
N ARG A 167 -10.52 2.14 -1.61
CA ARG A 167 -11.77 2.14 -0.83
C ARG A 167 -13.01 2.06 -1.72
N ALA A 168 -13.02 2.79 -2.84
CA ALA A 168 -14.18 2.87 -3.72
C ALA A 168 -14.24 1.73 -4.77
N LYS A 169 -13.09 1.25 -5.25
CA LYS A 169 -13.00 0.34 -6.42
C LYS A 169 -12.25 -0.96 -6.13
N GLY A 170 -11.64 -1.11 -4.97
CA GLY A 170 -10.92 -2.33 -4.58
C GLY A 170 -9.68 -2.62 -5.42
N THR A 171 -9.00 -1.58 -5.89
CA THR A 171 -7.78 -1.66 -6.71
C THR A 171 -6.64 -0.86 -6.09
N LEU A 172 -5.43 -0.98 -6.63
CA LEU A 172 -4.33 -0.05 -6.32
C LEU A 172 -4.42 1.20 -7.19
N TYR A 173 -3.47 2.12 -7.04
CA TYR A 173 -3.56 3.50 -7.55
C TYR A 173 -3.39 3.63 -9.06
N ASP A 174 -3.05 2.53 -9.74
CA ASP A 174 -3.11 2.41 -11.19
C ASP A 174 -4.47 1.90 -11.70
N GLY A 175 -5.44 1.68 -10.81
CA GLY A 175 -6.76 1.17 -11.14
C GLY A 175 -6.82 -0.35 -11.34
N GLU A 176 -5.74 -1.08 -11.08
CA GLU A 176 -5.69 -2.54 -11.22
C GLU A 176 -5.58 -3.25 -9.87
N THR A 177 -6.04 -4.50 -9.81
CA THR A 177 -5.71 -5.41 -8.71
C THR A 177 -4.33 -6.03 -8.91
N ARG A 178 -3.80 -6.69 -7.89
CA ARG A 178 -2.65 -7.61 -7.98
C ARG A 178 -3.06 -9.07 -7.79
N LEU A 179 -4.34 -9.31 -7.52
CA LEU A 179 -4.89 -10.63 -7.22
C LEU A 179 -5.61 -11.20 -8.45
N PHE A 180 -5.00 -12.20 -9.05
CA PHE A 180 -5.56 -12.95 -10.18
C PHE A 180 -5.63 -14.43 -9.83
N LEU A 181 -6.83 -15.03 -9.96
CA LEU A 181 -7.03 -16.45 -9.65
C LEU A 181 -6.11 -17.33 -10.50
N HIS A 182 -5.51 -18.35 -9.89
CA HIS A 182 -4.62 -19.27 -10.61
C HIS A 182 -5.34 -20.03 -11.74
N ARG A 183 -6.59 -20.45 -11.49
CA ARG A 183 -7.35 -21.31 -12.40
C ARG A 183 -7.63 -20.66 -13.76
N ASP A 184 -8.00 -19.39 -13.78
CA ASP A 184 -8.58 -18.72 -14.95
C ASP A 184 -8.08 -17.27 -15.14
N GLY A 185 -7.18 -16.79 -14.28
CA GLY A 185 -6.64 -15.43 -14.35
C GLY A 185 -7.67 -14.34 -14.01
N LYS A 186 -8.86 -14.69 -13.50
CA LYS A 186 -9.89 -13.69 -13.20
C LYS A 186 -9.42 -12.75 -12.08
N PRO A 187 -9.59 -11.42 -12.23
CA PRO A 187 -9.22 -10.46 -11.20
C PRO A 187 -10.16 -10.55 -9.99
N ILE A 188 -9.58 -10.39 -8.79
CA ILE A 188 -10.29 -10.30 -7.51
C ILE A 188 -9.92 -8.98 -6.85
N TYR A 189 -10.89 -8.28 -6.26
CA TYR A 189 -10.66 -6.98 -5.64
C TYR A 189 -9.90 -7.09 -4.31
N MET A 190 -9.26 -6.00 -3.90
CA MET A 190 -8.44 -5.91 -2.70
C MET A 190 -9.09 -4.93 -1.71
N TYR A 191 -9.63 -5.43 -0.61
CA TYR A 191 -10.07 -4.55 0.48
C TYR A 191 -8.86 -4.15 1.31
N SER A 192 -8.47 -2.87 1.24
CA SER A 192 -7.15 -2.43 1.70
C SER A 192 -6.05 -3.30 1.06
N MET A 193 -5.21 -3.92 1.88
CA MET A 193 -4.10 -4.79 1.45
C MET A 193 -4.57 -6.20 1.02
N GLY A 194 -5.81 -6.60 1.32
CA GLY A 194 -6.24 -8.00 1.12
C GLY A 194 -5.45 -8.97 2.00
N GLY A 195 -5.33 -8.63 3.28
CA GLY A 195 -4.44 -9.25 4.27
C GLY A 195 -4.79 -10.69 4.67
N LEU A 196 -5.97 -11.20 4.36
CA LEU A 196 -6.28 -12.63 4.48
C LEU A 196 -5.70 -13.42 3.30
N ALA A 197 -4.44 -13.17 2.98
CA ALA A 197 -3.64 -13.82 1.94
C ALA A 197 -2.27 -14.19 2.50
N GLU A 198 -1.56 -15.11 1.85
CA GLU A 198 -0.18 -15.43 2.22
C GLU A 198 0.81 -14.31 1.82
N TYR A 199 0.48 -13.54 0.79
CA TYR A 199 1.24 -12.36 0.36
C TYR A 199 0.30 -11.23 -0.05
N CYS A 200 0.74 -9.99 0.13
CA CYS A 200 0.03 -8.82 -0.40
C CYS A 200 0.99 -7.85 -1.09
N VAL A 201 0.46 -7.10 -2.04
CA VAL A 201 1.13 -5.96 -2.66
C VAL A 201 0.47 -4.69 -2.16
N THR A 202 1.27 -3.71 -1.76
CA THR A 202 0.79 -2.44 -1.22
C THR A 202 1.74 -1.30 -1.61
N PRO A 203 1.27 -0.05 -1.72
CA PRO A 203 2.15 1.11 -1.87
C PRO A 203 3.19 1.13 -0.75
N ALA A 204 4.45 1.40 -1.08
CA ALA A 204 5.54 1.39 -0.11
C ALA A 204 5.33 2.41 1.03
N HIS A 205 4.62 3.51 0.76
CA HIS A 205 4.27 4.53 1.76
C HIS A 205 3.24 4.03 2.79
N GLY A 206 2.47 2.99 2.46
CA GLY A 206 1.49 2.38 3.35
C GLY A 206 2.06 1.45 4.42
N VAL A 207 3.39 1.29 4.48
CA VAL A 207 4.04 0.33 5.38
C VAL A 207 5.18 0.96 6.16
N SER A 208 5.30 0.55 7.41
CA SER A 208 6.32 1.02 8.35
C SER A 208 7.12 -0.15 8.91
N ILE A 209 8.38 0.11 9.28
CA ILE A 209 9.24 -0.90 9.91
C ILE A 209 8.65 -1.32 11.24
N LEU A 210 8.51 -2.63 11.42
CA LEU A 210 8.20 -3.26 12.70
C LEU A 210 9.51 -3.65 13.39
N PRO A 211 9.82 -3.13 14.58
CA PRO A 211 10.98 -3.57 15.35
C PRO A 211 10.97 -5.09 15.57
N LYS A 212 12.13 -5.75 15.41
CA LYS A 212 12.25 -7.21 15.57
C LYS A 212 11.89 -7.72 16.98
N SER A 213 11.90 -6.84 17.98
CA SER A 213 11.47 -7.15 19.35
C SER A 213 9.96 -7.29 19.49
N LEU A 214 9.18 -6.82 18.50
CA LEU A 214 7.72 -6.93 18.50
C LEU A 214 7.29 -8.15 17.67
N PRO A 215 6.52 -9.10 18.25
CA PRO A 215 6.05 -10.25 17.51
C PRO A 215 4.96 -9.87 16.50
N TYR A 216 4.91 -10.61 15.39
CA TYR A 216 4.02 -10.31 14.26
C TYR A 216 2.53 -10.32 14.65
N THR A 217 2.10 -11.33 15.39
CA THR A 217 0.69 -11.57 15.72
C THR A 217 0.09 -10.43 16.55
N GLU A 218 0.76 -10.05 17.63
CA GLU A 218 0.36 -8.98 18.53
C GLU A 218 0.44 -7.61 17.86
N SER A 219 1.35 -7.48 16.89
CA SER A 219 1.57 -6.22 16.17
C SER A 219 0.62 -6.02 14.98
N ALA A 220 -0.13 -7.04 14.56
CA ALA A 220 -1.01 -6.98 13.38
C ALA A 220 -2.05 -5.85 13.47
N ILE A 221 -2.59 -5.65 14.67
CA ILE A 221 -3.60 -4.62 14.99
C ILE A 221 -3.03 -3.19 15.07
N LEU A 222 -1.70 -3.02 15.06
CA LEU A 222 -1.08 -1.69 15.11
C LEU A 222 -1.48 -0.86 13.90
N GLY A 223 -1.75 -1.53 12.78
CA GLY A 223 -2.15 -0.97 11.49
C GLY A 223 -3.63 -0.63 11.34
N CYS A 224 -4.44 -0.77 12.39
CA CYS A 224 -5.82 -0.24 12.46
C CYS A 224 -6.21 0.09 13.90
N ALA A 225 -6.57 -0.91 14.71
CA ALA A 225 -7.22 -0.66 15.99
C ALA A 225 -6.41 0.22 16.95
N VAL A 226 -5.11 -0.05 17.11
CA VAL A 226 -4.28 0.67 18.09
C VAL A 226 -4.03 2.11 17.68
N PHE A 227 -3.59 2.36 16.44
CA PHE A 227 -3.32 3.73 16.02
C PHE A 227 -4.62 4.55 15.87
N THR A 228 -5.76 3.91 15.57
CA THR A 228 -7.07 4.57 15.58
C THR A 228 -7.42 5.04 17.00
N ALA A 229 -7.27 4.17 18.01
CA ALA A 229 -7.51 4.52 19.40
C ALA A 229 -6.56 5.63 19.86
N TYR A 230 -5.26 5.49 19.56
CA TYR A 230 -4.25 6.49 19.88
C TYR A 230 -4.56 7.84 19.22
N GLY A 231 -4.90 7.85 17.93
CA GLY A 231 -5.24 9.08 17.20
C GLY A 231 -6.50 9.76 17.75
N ALA A 232 -7.50 8.99 18.16
CA ALA A 232 -8.70 9.53 18.81
C ALA A 232 -8.35 10.26 20.12
N MET A 233 -7.46 9.69 20.94
CA MET A 233 -7.05 10.31 22.20
C MET A 233 -6.06 11.46 22.02
N ALA A 234 -5.00 11.25 21.25
CA ALA A 234 -3.87 12.16 21.15
C ALA A 234 -4.08 13.32 20.18
N HIS A 235 -4.95 13.15 19.17
CA HIS A 235 -5.13 14.14 18.10
C HIS A 235 -6.55 14.68 17.99
N ALA A 236 -7.57 13.85 18.20
CA ALA A 236 -8.96 14.31 18.10
C ALA A 236 -9.48 14.90 19.43
N ALA A 237 -9.23 14.21 20.53
CA ALA A 237 -9.63 14.64 21.87
C ALA A 237 -8.55 15.44 22.61
N GLU A 238 -7.30 15.38 22.16
CA GLU A 238 -6.14 16.06 22.77
C GLU A 238 -6.04 15.84 24.29
N VAL A 239 -6.26 14.59 24.71
CA VAL A 239 -6.34 14.20 26.13
C VAL A 239 -5.10 14.64 26.91
N CYS A 240 -5.33 15.30 28.05
CA CYS A 240 -4.31 15.80 28.95
C CYS A 240 -4.31 15.03 30.29
N PRO A 241 -3.16 15.01 31.02
CA PRO A 241 -3.12 14.49 32.38
C PRO A 241 -4.15 15.18 33.29
N GLY A 242 -4.99 14.40 33.95
CA GLY A 242 -6.05 14.90 34.83
C GLY A 242 -7.45 14.93 34.19
N ASP A 243 -7.56 14.73 32.89
CA ASP A 243 -8.85 14.63 32.21
C ASP A 243 -9.63 13.39 32.67
N SER A 244 -10.96 13.55 32.75
CA SER A 244 -11.88 12.43 32.96
C SER A 244 -12.42 11.96 31.61
N ILE A 245 -12.24 10.67 31.30
CA ILE A 245 -12.55 10.09 29.98
C ILE A 245 -13.68 9.07 30.13
N ALA A 246 -14.65 9.13 29.23
CA ALA A 246 -15.66 8.09 29.06
C ALA A 246 -15.42 7.35 27.73
N ILE A 247 -15.25 6.03 27.79
CA ILE A 247 -15.10 5.18 26.60
C ILE A 247 -16.41 4.44 26.38
N ILE A 248 -17.06 4.67 25.23
CA ILE A 248 -18.30 4.01 24.85
C ILE A 248 -17.97 2.89 23.84
N GLY A 249 -17.93 1.65 24.35
CA GLY A 249 -17.63 0.43 23.59
C GLY A 249 -16.22 -0.10 23.85
N ILE A 250 -16.13 -1.33 24.37
CA ILE A 250 -14.88 -1.98 24.79
C ILE A 250 -14.43 -3.07 23.79
N GLY A 251 -14.58 -2.79 22.50
CA GLY A 251 -14.14 -3.67 21.41
C GLY A 251 -12.64 -3.53 21.12
N GLY A 252 -12.20 -4.01 19.95
CA GLY A 252 -10.79 -4.00 19.56
C GLY A 252 -10.13 -2.61 19.57
N VAL A 253 -10.86 -1.54 19.27
CA VAL A 253 -10.38 -0.15 19.35
C VAL A 253 -10.48 0.39 20.77
N GLY A 254 -11.68 0.37 21.37
CA GLY A 254 -11.90 1.01 22.67
C GLY A 254 -11.22 0.35 23.87
N SER A 255 -10.63 -0.85 23.70
CA SER A 255 -9.82 -1.52 24.72
C SER A 255 -8.31 -1.24 24.61
N ARG A 256 -7.87 -0.42 23.66
CA ARG A 256 -6.45 -0.17 23.35
C ARG A 256 -5.99 1.22 23.70
#